data_AF-A0A0Q6XJR1-F1
#
_entry.id   AF-A0A0Q6XJR1-F1
#
_cell.length_a   1.000
_cell.length_b   1.000
_cell.length_c   1.000
_cell.angle_alpha   90.00
_cell.angle_beta   90.00
_cell.angle_gamma   90.00
#
_symmetry.space_group_name_H-M   'P 1'
#
loop_
_entity.id
_entity.type
_entity.pdbx_description
1 polymer ?
#
loop_
_entity_poly.entity_id
_entity_poly.type
_entity_poly.pdbx_seq_one_letter_code
_entity_poly.pdbx_strand_id
1 'polypeptide(L)'
;MNTTTMNLQVPQQRTAPRGAAVLGNLFASLLQSFRAAPAERNAERDVRRARALAAEWAVRDPRSAADLSAAIDRFEEQNGL
;
A
#
# COMPACT_ATOMS: atom_id res chain seq x y z
N MET A 1 -29.26 -5.45 -62.02
CA MET A 1 -29.52 -5.54 -60.56
C MET A 1 -28.18 -5.95 -59.95
N ASN A 2 -27.39 -4.98 -59.46
CA ASN A 2 -26.01 -5.24 -59.03
C ASN A 2 -25.97 -5.41 -57.52
N THR A 3 -25.66 -6.63 -57.08
CA THR A 3 -25.43 -6.96 -55.68
C THR A 3 -23.98 -6.63 -55.34
N THR A 4 -23.77 -5.54 -54.60
CA THR A 4 -22.45 -5.16 -54.09
C THR A 4 -22.24 -5.81 -52.72
N THR A 5 -21.33 -6.77 -52.63
CA THR A 5 -20.94 -7.38 -51.35
C THR A 5 -19.88 -6.54 -50.67
N MET A 6 -20.23 -5.91 -49.55
CA MET A 6 -19.31 -5.13 -48.72
C MET A 6 -18.67 -6.05 -47.67
N ASN A 7 -17.35 -6.27 -47.74
CA ASN A 7 -16.62 -7.01 -46.71
C ASN A 7 -16.29 -6.09 -45.54
N LEU A 8 -17.07 -6.20 -44.47
CA LEU A 8 -16.80 -5.54 -43.19
C LEU A 8 -15.68 -6.31 -42.48
N GLN A 9 -14.49 -5.74 -42.39
CA GLN A 9 -13.44 -6.23 -41.50
C GLN A 9 -13.82 -5.86 -40.07
N VAL A 10 -14.50 -6.78 -39.38
CA VAL A 10 -14.80 -6.61 -37.95
C VAL A 10 -13.51 -6.87 -37.16
N PRO A 11 -13.04 -5.92 -36.33
CA PRO A 11 -11.89 -6.16 -35.47
C PRO A 11 -12.21 -7.30 -34.52
N GLN A 12 -11.45 -8.39 -34.60
CA GLN A 12 -11.62 -9.52 -33.70
C GLN A 12 -11.34 -9.06 -32.27
N GLN A 13 -12.37 -9.06 -31.42
CA GLN A 13 -12.21 -8.87 -29.99
C GLN A 13 -11.27 -9.95 -29.47
N ARG A 14 -10.04 -9.54 -29.13
CA ARG A 14 -9.08 -10.39 -28.41
C ARG A 14 -9.64 -10.59 -27.00
N THR A 15 -10.42 -11.64 -26.82
CA THR A 15 -10.85 -12.11 -25.51
C THR A 15 -9.61 -12.59 -24.76
N ALA A 16 -9.13 -11.77 -23.82
CA ALA A 16 -8.11 -12.22 -22.88
C ALA A 16 -8.61 -13.52 -22.21
N PRO A 17 -7.76 -14.56 -22.09
CA PRO A 17 -8.17 -15.85 -21.54
C PRO A 17 -8.78 -15.62 -20.15
N ARG A 18 -10.04 -16.03 -19.97
CA ARG A 18 -10.84 -15.75 -18.77
C ARG A 18 -10.11 -16.09 -17.46
N GLY A 19 -9.22 -17.09 -17.47
CA GLY A 19 -8.41 -17.47 -16.31
C GLY A 19 -7.38 -16.42 -15.87
N ALA A 20 -6.80 -15.65 -16.79
CA ALA A 20 -5.84 -14.58 -16.45
C ALA A 20 -6.54 -13.39 -15.77
N ALA A 21 -7.78 -13.10 -16.16
CA ALA A 21 -8.59 -12.08 -15.51
C ALA A 21 -8.98 -12.47 -14.07
N VAL A 22 -9.26 -13.74 -13.82
CA VAL A 22 -9.58 -14.23 -12.47
C VAL A 22 -8.37 -14.15 -11.54
N LEU A 23 -7.19 -14.60 -11.99
CA LEU A 23 -5.95 -14.49 -11.21
C LEU A 23 -5.56 -13.02 -10.97
N GLY A 24 -5.71 -12.16 -11.99
CA GLY A 24 -5.48 -10.72 -11.86
C GLY A 24 -6.41 -10.06 -10.84
N ASN A 25 -7.69 -10.43 -10.84
CA ASN A 25 -8.68 -9.91 -9.88
C ASN A 25 -8.41 -10.40 -8.45
N LEU A 26 -7.99 -11.66 -8.28
CA LEU A 26 -7.63 -12.19 -6.96
C LEU A 26 -6.37 -11.51 -6.40
N PHE A 27 -5.35 -11.31 -7.25
CA PHE A 27 -4.14 -10.61 -6.85
C PHE A 27 -4.40 -9.14 -6.52
N ALA A 28 -5.21 -8.46 -7.35
CA ALA A 28 -5.66 -7.09 -7.08
C ALA A 28 -6.48 -7.01 -5.79
N SER A 29 -7.36 -7.97 -5.53
CA SER A 29 -8.11 -8.05 -4.27
C SER A 29 -7.18 -8.25 -3.07
N LEU A 30 -6.14 -9.08 -3.18
CA LEU A 30 -5.18 -9.32 -2.11
C LEU A 30 -4.35 -8.06 -1.81
N LEU A 31 -3.82 -7.42 -2.85
CA LEU A 31 -3.12 -6.14 -2.75
C LEU A 31 -4.02 -5.05 -2.19
N GLN A 32 -5.29 -5.01 -2.61
CA GLN A 32 -6.28 -4.10 -2.07
C GLN A 32 -6.55 -4.45 -0.60
N SER A 33 -6.57 -5.70 -0.15
CA SER A 33 -6.70 -6.04 1.28
C SER A 33 -5.50 -5.57 2.10
N PHE A 34 -4.28 -5.67 1.56
CA PHE A 34 -3.08 -5.09 2.22
C PHE A 34 -3.09 -3.56 2.22
N ARG A 35 -3.67 -2.94 1.18
CA ARG A 35 -3.77 -1.48 1.02
C ARG A 35 -4.99 -0.87 1.72
N ALA A 36 -6.05 -1.66 1.91
CA ALA A 36 -7.35 -1.28 2.47
C ALA A 36 -7.55 -1.83 3.89
N ALA A 37 -6.53 -2.44 4.50
CA ALA A 37 -6.38 -2.31 5.95
C ALA A 37 -6.41 -0.81 6.22
N PRO A 38 -7.50 -0.26 6.79
CA PRO A 38 -7.63 1.16 6.96
C PRO A 38 -6.45 1.57 7.82
N ALA A 39 -5.68 2.52 7.33
CA ALA A 39 -4.74 3.23 8.14
C ALA A 39 -5.51 4.10 9.15
N GLU A 40 -6.31 3.50 10.03
CA GLU A 40 -6.30 3.90 11.43
C GLU A 40 -4.97 3.42 12.03
N ARG A 41 -3.88 3.90 11.43
CA ARG A 41 -2.60 3.98 12.11
C ARG A 41 -2.88 4.91 13.26
N ASN A 42 -3.18 4.33 14.42
CA ASN A 42 -3.20 5.04 15.67
C ASN A 42 -1.77 5.56 15.86
N ALA A 43 -1.50 6.76 15.36
CA ALA A 43 -0.17 7.33 15.37
C ALA A 43 0.34 7.44 16.81
N GLU A 44 -0.55 7.66 17.78
CA GLU A 44 -0.28 7.53 19.22
C GLU A 44 0.21 6.13 19.66
N ARG A 45 -0.31 5.05 19.06
CA ARG A 45 0.12 3.67 19.36
C ARG A 45 1.49 3.39 18.75
N ASP A 46 1.74 3.89 17.54
CA ASP A 46 3.02 3.76 16.86
C ASP A 46 4.12 4.57 17.56
N VAL A 47 3.81 5.80 18.01
CA VAL A 47 4.72 6.62 18.81
C VAL A 47 5.02 5.97 20.16
N ARG A 48 4.01 5.43 20.87
CA ARG A 48 4.25 4.67 22.11
C ARG A 48 5.17 3.46 21.88
N ARG A 49 4.99 2.72 20.79
CA ARG A 49 5.89 1.61 20.43
C ARG A 49 7.30 2.10 20.12
N ALA A 50 7.43 3.20 19.37
CA ALA A 50 8.72 3.77 19.02
C ALA A 50 9.49 4.25 20.27
N ARG A 51 8.81 4.86 21.26
CA ARG A 51 9.43 5.23 22.54
C ARG A 51 9.87 4.02 23.35
N ALA A 52 9.08 2.96 23.38
CA ALA A 52 9.46 1.72 24.07
C ALA A 52 10.74 1.12 23.45
N LEU A 53 10.83 1.12 22.12
CA LEU A 53 12.00 0.68 21.37
C LEU A 53 13.23 1.57 21.65
N ALA A 54 13.04 2.89 21.72
CA ALA A 54 14.09 3.84 22.11
C ALA A 54 14.63 3.52 23.51
N ALA A 55 13.74 3.25 24.48
CA ALA A 55 14.09 2.93 25.85
C ALA A 55 14.85 1.61 25.97
N GLU A 56 14.45 0.57 25.23
CA GLU A 56 15.18 -0.70 25.15
C GLU A 56 16.58 -0.51 24.55
N TRP A 57 16.71 0.34 23.53
CA TRP A 57 17.98 0.62 22.88
C TRP A 57 18.89 1.55 23.67
N ALA A 58 18.36 2.36 24.58
CA ALA A 58 19.15 3.29 25.40
C ALA A 58 20.23 2.59 26.22
N VAL A 59 20.02 1.33 26.61
CA VAL A 59 20.99 0.50 27.34
C VAL A 59 22.16 0.06 26.45
N ARG A 60 21.91 -0.16 25.16
CA ARG A 60 22.90 -0.72 24.22
C ARG A 60 23.60 0.37 23.40
N ASP A 61 22.87 1.40 22.99
CA ASP A 61 23.39 2.56 22.27
C ASP A 61 22.60 3.83 22.66
N PRO A 62 23.11 4.60 23.64
CA PRO A 62 22.41 5.78 24.14
C PRO A 62 22.38 6.93 23.13
N ARG A 63 23.30 7.00 22.16
CA ARG A 63 23.30 8.06 21.14
C ARG A 63 22.18 7.84 20.14
N SER A 64 22.08 6.62 19.62
CA SER A 64 21.03 6.26 18.66
C SER A 64 19.64 6.32 19.30
N ALA A 65 19.52 5.99 20.59
CA ALA A 65 18.26 6.16 21.34
C ALA A 65 17.85 7.63 21.48
N ALA A 66 18.80 8.53 21.72
CA ALA A 66 18.54 9.97 21.80
C ALA A 66 18.10 10.54 20.44
N ASP A 67 18.77 10.16 19.35
CA ASP A 67 18.39 10.56 17.99
C ASP A 67 16.99 10.05 17.61
N LEU A 68 16.68 8.80 17.96
CA LEU A 68 15.35 8.21 17.74
C LEU A 68 14.27 8.97 18.52
N SER A 69 14.54 9.31 19.78
CA SER A 69 13.60 10.07 20.62
C SER A 69 13.35 11.47 20.05
N ALA A 70 14.40 12.18 19.65
CA ALA A 70 14.27 13.50 19.03
C ALA A 70 13.57 13.47 17.66
N ALA A 71 13.63 12.34 16.94
CA ALA A 71 12.87 12.13 15.71
C ALA A 71 11.39 11.86 15.99
N ILE A 72 11.08 11.14 17.07
CA ILE A 72 9.70 10.90 17.54
C ILE A 72 9.05 12.22 17.97
N ASP A 73 9.74 13.06 18.74
CA ASP A 73 9.21 14.36 19.20
C ASP A 73 8.86 15.26 18.00
N ARG A 74 9.77 15.35 17.01
CA ARG A 74 9.51 16.07 15.75
C ARG A 74 8.34 15.51 14.96
N PHE A 75 8.11 14.20 15.03
CA PHE A 75 6.98 13.55 14.37
C PHE A 75 5.66 13.85 15.10
N GLU A 76 5.64 13.87 16.44
CA GLU A 76 4.48 14.29 17.23
C GLU A 76 4.11 15.75 16.91
N GLU A 77 5.08 16.66 16.88
CA GLU A 77 4.88 18.07 16.51
C GLU A 77 4.30 18.25 15.10
N GLN A 78 4.78 17.48 14.11
CA GLN A 78 4.31 17.57 12.72
C GLN A 78 2.91 17.00 12.51
N ASN A 79 2.50 16.03 13.33
CA ASN A 79 1.21 15.35 13.21
C ASN A 79 0.16 15.88 14.20
N GLY A 80 0.53 16.80 15.09
CA GLY A 80 -0.38 17.39 16.07
C GLY A 80 -0.92 16.38 17.09
N LEU A 81 -0.07 15.42 17.48
CA LEU A 81 -0.37 14.38 18.47
C LEU A 81 -0.05 14.85 19.89
#